data_AF-A0A6I1HHZ4-F1
#
_entry.id   AF-A0A6I1HHZ4-F1
#
_cell.length_a   1.000
_cell.length_b   1.000
_cell.length_c   1.000
_cell.angle_alpha   90.00
_cell.angle_beta   90.00
_cell.angle_gamma   90.00
#
_symmetry.space_group_name_H-M   'P 1'
#
loop_
_entity.id
_entity.type
_entity.pdbx_description
1 polymer ?
#
loop_
_entity_poly.entity_id
_entity_poly.type
_entity_poly.pdbx_seq_one_letter_code
_entity_poly.pdbx_strand_id
1 'polypeptide(L)'
;MATPLTLPGICWPLHASTGHLAVTTSHITGHFRAGRGQDAIVLCDLLPAGKFRNGAARHWCRTHQCYWGTQADLADQQAGQPMRCRQHASPMGYVLYPDLFDPMQFHAATLRLGTDGLLQLRARADDGGALFSRDLPALAIDCRALPGLFPPDVVQLNVTPPAAQAFAAALQADAPLGCSDCARCGHPHLDLGSFALAPHRRHSCGHCGHDASHSPMAIVSTPLWRLRDLPQRITQCF
;
A
#
# COMPACT_ATOMS: atom_id res chain seq x y z
N MET A 1 -16.93 -23.80 4.80
CA MET A 1 -16.04 -22.77 4.23
C MET A 1 -14.63 -23.30 4.29
N ALA A 2 -13.82 -23.12 3.24
CA ALA A 2 -12.41 -23.50 3.29
C ALA A 2 -11.70 -22.74 4.43
N THR A 3 -10.72 -23.36 5.08
CA THR A 3 -9.89 -22.70 6.10
C THR A 3 -9.09 -21.56 5.45
N PRO A 4 -8.99 -20.36 6.06
CA PRO A 4 -8.16 -19.30 5.51
C PRO A 4 -6.68 -19.71 5.54
N LEU A 5 -5.94 -19.34 4.51
CA LEU A 5 -4.51 -19.61 4.39
C LEU A 5 -3.71 -18.34 4.66
N THR A 6 -2.60 -18.46 5.38
CA THR A 6 -1.60 -17.40 5.52
C THR A 6 -0.46 -17.69 4.55
N LEU A 7 -0.30 -16.86 3.54
CA LEU A 7 0.66 -17.07 2.46
C LEU A 7 1.42 -15.77 2.18
N PRO A 8 2.66 -15.83 1.68
CA PRO A 8 3.33 -14.67 1.11
C PRO A 8 2.45 -14.05 0.03
N GLY A 9 2.19 -12.75 0.11
CA GLY A 9 1.27 -12.11 -0.80
C GLY A 9 1.13 -10.61 -0.62
N ILE A 10 0.58 -9.98 -1.65
CA ILE A 10 0.16 -8.59 -1.64
C ILE A 10 -1.34 -8.59 -1.84
N CYS A 11 -2.05 -7.77 -1.06
CA CYS A 11 -3.46 -7.49 -1.30
C CYS A 11 -3.71 -5.98 -1.30
N TRP A 12 -4.77 -5.56 -1.97
CA TRP A 12 -5.23 -4.19 -1.96
C TRP A 12 -6.76 -4.10 -2.10
N PRO A 13 -7.38 -3.14 -1.41
CA PRO A 13 -8.78 -2.81 -1.64
C PRO A 13 -8.94 -2.19 -3.04
N LEU A 14 -10.05 -2.52 -3.71
CA LEU A 14 -10.35 -1.98 -5.04
C LEU A 14 -10.81 -0.50 -5.00
N HIS A 15 -11.30 -0.04 -3.84
CA HIS A 15 -11.95 1.26 -3.68
C HIS A 15 -11.51 2.01 -2.42
N ALA A 16 -10.20 2.12 -2.16
CA ALA A 16 -9.69 2.91 -1.04
C ALA A 16 -9.19 4.30 -1.45
N SER A 17 -9.39 5.26 -0.55
CA SER A 17 -8.81 6.61 -0.66
C SER A 17 -7.45 6.74 0.03
N THR A 18 -6.99 5.69 0.71
CA THR A 18 -5.65 5.59 1.31
C THR A 18 -5.12 4.17 1.19
N GLY A 19 -3.81 3.97 1.30
CA GLY A 19 -3.20 2.64 1.22
C GLY A 19 -2.13 2.36 2.27
N HIS A 20 -1.82 1.08 2.45
CA HIS A 20 -0.72 0.58 3.28
C HIS A 20 0.26 -0.18 2.40
N LEU A 21 1.20 0.57 1.84
CA LEU A 21 2.14 0.05 0.86
C LEU A 21 3.44 -0.41 1.50
N ALA A 22 3.92 0.33 2.51
CA ALA A 22 5.08 -0.01 3.31
C ALA A 22 4.65 -0.95 4.45
N VAL A 23 4.86 -2.26 4.29
CA VAL A 23 4.32 -3.29 5.19
C VAL A 23 5.41 -3.88 6.09
N THR A 24 4.99 -4.33 7.27
CA THR A 24 5.85 -4.99 8.27
C THR A 24 5.88 -6.52 8.12
N THR A 25 4.99 -7.09 7.30
CA THR A 25 4.94 -8.52 6.98
C THR A 25 4.66 -8.71 5.50
N SER A 26 5.30 -9.71 4.90
CA SER A 26 5.09 -10.12 3.51
C SER A 26 3.91 -11.09 3.34
N HIS A 27 3.16 -11.38 4.40
CA HIS A 27 2.09 -12.38 4.39
C HIS A 27 0.70 -11.75 4.47
N ILE A 28 -0.26 -12.41 3.81
CA ILE A 28 -1.69 -12.11 3.89
C ILE A 28 -2.46 -13.37 4.29
N THR A 29 -3.53 -13.21 5.06
CA THR A 29 -4.38 -14.32 5.49
C THR A 29 -5.76 -14.18 4.87
N GLY A 30 -6.21 -15.18 4.12
CA GLY A 30 -7.50 -15.11 3.43
C GLY A 30 -7.89 -16.37 2.67
N HIS A 31 -8.92 -16.22 1.84
CA HIS A 31 -9.36 -17.23 0.89
C HIS A 31 -9.01 -16.78 -0.52
N PHE A 32 -8.31 -17.65 -1.25
CA PHE A 32 -7.77 -17.38 -2.57
C PHE A 32 -8.23 -18.46 -3.54
N ARG A 33 -8.64 -18.09 -4.75
CA ARG A 33 -9.05 -19.06 -5.78
C ARG A 33 -7.91 -19.47 -6.70
N ALA A 34 -6.95 -18.57 -6.88
CA ALA A 34 -5.77 -18.75 -7.73
C ALA A 34 -4.55 -18.05 -7.11
N GLY A 35 -3.40 -18.08 -7.79
CA GLY A 35 -2.20 -17.34 -7.38
C GLY A 35 -2.32 -15.80 -7.51
N ARG A 36 -3.34 -15.29 -8.20
CA ARG A 36 -3.64 -13.86 -8.35
C ARG A 36 -5.08 -13.66 -8.77
N GLY A 37 -5.66 -12.50 -8.49
CA GLY A 37 -7.04 -12.19 -8.86
C GLY A 37 -7.54 -10.89 -8.23
N GLN A 38 -8.85 -10.68 -8.35
CA GLN A 38 -9.56 -9.55 -7.73
C GLN A 38 -10.72 -10.01 -6.84
N ASP A 39 -10.72 -11.28 -6.46
CA ASP A 39 -11.81 -11.99 -5.78
C ASP A 39 -11.37 -12.62 -4.45
N ALA A 40 -10.21 -12.23 -3.93
CA ALA A 40 -9.78 -12.69 -2.61
C ALA A 40 -10.66 -12.11 -1.52
N ILE A 41 -10.97 -12.94 -0.52
CA ILE A 41 -11.55 -12.51 0.75
C ILE A 41 -10.44 -12.57 1.79
N VAL A 42 -9.87 -11.42 2.13
CA VAL A 42 -8.75 -11.30 3.07
C VAL A 42 -9.29 -10.97 4.45
N LEU A 43 -8.74 -11.58 5.50
CA LEU A 43 -9.20 -11.33 6.86
C LEU A 43 -8.84 -9.92 7.34
N CYS A 44 -9.67 -9.40 8.23
CA CYS A 44 -9.41 -8.11 8.87
C CYS A 44 -8.20 -8.17 9.79
N ASP A 45 -7.21 -7.32 9.56
CA ASP A 45 -6.22 -6.91 10.56
C ASP A 45 -6.69 -5.61 11.21
N LEU A 46 -7.28 -5.69 12.41
CA LEU A 46 -7.89 -4.56 13.13
C LEU A 46 -7.00 -4.14 14.30
N LEU A 47 -6.66 -2.85 14.35
CA LEU A 47 -5.85 -2.28 15.41
C LEU A 47 -6.49 -1.04 16.04
N PRO A 48 -6.18 -0.71 17.31
CA PRO A 48 -6.72 0.49 17.97
C PRO A 48 -6.30 1.81 17.30
N ALA A 49 -7.28 2.63 16.93
CA ALA A 49 -7.12 3.91 16.23
C ALA A 49 -7.69 5.11 16.99
N GLY A 50 -7.73 5.01 18.33
CA GLY A 50 -8.16 6.07 19.24
C GLY A 50 -9.66 6.04 19.52
N LYS A 51 -10.29 7.21 19.59
CA LYS A 51 -11.72 7.37 19.84
C LYS A 51 -12.36 8.26 18.77
N PHE A 52 -13.62 8.02 18.47
CA PHE A 52 -14.46 8.94 17.72
C PHE A 52 -14.80 10.19 18.54
N ARG A 53 -15.36 11.22 17.90
CA ARG A 53 -15.77 12.47 18.56
C ARG A 53 -16.80 12.27 19.68
N ASN A 54 -17.61 11.21 19.58
CA ASN A 54 -18.58 10.80 20.60
C ASN A 54 -17.97 9.95 21.73
N GLY A 55 -16.64 9.80 21.77
CA GLY A 55 -15.92 9.02 22.79
C GLY A 55 -15.87 7.51 22.56
N ALA A 56 -16.56 6.97 21.54
CA ALA A 56 -16.55 5.55 21.22
C ALA A 56 -15.17 5.09 20.74
N ALA A 57 -14.79 3.85 21.07
CA ALA A 57 -13.53 3.28 20.60
C ALA A 57 -13.51 3.16 19.07
N ARG A 58 -12.41 3.57 18.45
CA ARG A 58 -12.19 3.51 17.01
C ARG A 58 -11.10 2.51 16.70
N HIS A 59 -11.34 1.62 15.74
CA HIS A 59 -10.35 0.69 15.21
C HIS A 59 -10.09 1.00 13.74
N TRP A 60 -8.90 0.64 13.27
CA TRP A 60 -8.51 0.73 11.88
C TRP A 60 -8.27 -0.65 11.33
N CYS A 61 -8.95 -0.99 10.22
CA CYS A 61 -8.63 -2.19 9.49
C CYS A 61 -7.49 -1.90 8.51
N ARG A 62 -6.28 -2.36 8.83
CA ARG A 62 -5.10 -2.21 7.99
C ARG A 62 -5.21 -2.97 6.67
N THR A 63 -5.96 -4.07 6.64
CA THR A 63 -6.22 -4.82 5.39
C THR A 63 -7.11 -4.02 4.44
N HIS A 64 -8.29 -3.60 4.92
CA HIS A 64 -9.33 -3.01 4.07
C HIS A 64 -9.34 -1.47 4.06
N GLN A 65 -8.39 -0.84 4.76
CA GLN A 65 -8.20 0.61 4.81
C GLN A 65 -9.47 1.37 5.21
N CYS A 66 -10.14 0.91 6.28
CA CYS A 66 -11.33 1.59 6.78
C CYS A 66 -11.46 1.54 8.31
N TYR A 67 -12.17 2.53 8.84
CA TYR A 67 -12.50 2.56 10.26
C TYR A 67 -13.60 1.57 10.61
N TRP A 68 -13.51 1.07 11.84
CA TRP A 68 -14.53 0.28 12.52
C TRP A 68 -14.81 0.89 13.90
N GLY A 69 -16.04 0.76 14.37
CA GLY A 69 -16.49 1.21 15.70
C GLY A 69 -17.58 2.30 15.63
N THR A 70 -18.24 2.44 14.48
CA THR A 70 -19.47 3.21 14.34
C THR A 70 -20.62 2.54 15.10
N GLN A 71 -21.75 3.24 15.29
CA GLN A 71 -22.93 2.63 15.90
C GLN A 71 -23.46 1.42 15.11
N ALA A 72 -23.37 1.47 13.78
CA ALA A 72 -23.72 0.33 12.93
C ALA A 72 -22.78 -0.86 13.18
N ASP A 73 -21.46 -0.61 13.24
CA ASP A 73 -20.48 -1.66 13.53
C ASP A 73 -20.72 -2.32 14.90
N LEU A 74 -21.09 -1.53 15.91
CA LEU A 74 -21.39 -2.02 17.26
C LEU A 74 -22.70 -2.81 17.31
N ALA A 75 -23.72 -2.39 16.56
CA ALA A 75 -25.00 -3.10 16.45
C ALA A 75 -24.85 -4.45 15.74
N ASP A 76 -23.98 -4.52 14.73
CA ASP A 76 -23.70 -5.75 13.97
C ASP A 76 -22.76 -6.72 14.73
N GLN A 77 -22.10 -6.26 15.80
CA GLN A 77 -21.15 -7.07 16.56
C GLN A 77 -21.87 -8.13 17.39
N GLN A 78 -21.71 -9.40 17.01
CA GLN A 78 -22.23 -10.53 17.77
C GLN A 78 -21.22 -11.02 18.81
N ALA A 79 -21.72 -11.36 20.01
CA ALA A 79 -20.90 -11.93 21.07
C ALA A 79 -20.22 -13.22 20.60
N GLY A 80 -18.90 -13.31 20.78
CA GLY A 80 -18.09 -14.48 20.39
C GLY A 80 -17.63 -14.50 18.94
N GLN A 81 -18.02 -13.53 18.09
CA GLN A 81 -17.47 -13.41 16.73
C GLN A 81 -16.25 -12.50 16.70
N PRO A 82 -15.25 -12.80 15.84
CA PRO A 82 -14.11 -11.91 15.63
C PRO A 82 -14.60 -10.59 15.03
N MET A 83 -13.98 -9.50 15.46
CA MET A 83 -14.29 -8.16 14.94
C MET A 83 -14.00 -8.11 13.43
N ARG A 84 -14.94 -7.54 12.67
CA ARG A 84 -14.88 -7.45 11.21
C ARG A 84 -15.26 -6.05 10.77
N CYS A 85 -14.43 -5.44 9.93
CA CYS A 85 -14.74 -4.14 9.37
C CYS A 85 -15.91 -4.24 8.37
N ARG A 86 -16.53 -3.10 8.05
CA ARG A 86 -17.60 -3.02 7.05
C ARG A 86 -17.24 -3.57 5.65
N GLN A 87 -15.95 -3.73 5.36
CA GLN A 87 -15.43 -4.29 4.10
C GLN A 87 -14.90 -5.73 4.21
N HIS A 88 -15.14 -6.43 5.32
CA HIS A 88 -14.54 -7.76 5.57
C HIS A 88 -14.89 -8.85 4.55
N ALA A 89 -15.99 -8.67 3.81
CA ALA A 89 -16.44 -9.57 2.76
C ALA A 89 -16.26 -8.97 1.36
N SER A 90 -15.68 -7.77 1.26
CA SER A 90 -15.42 -7.13 -0.02
C SER A 90 -14.31 -7.88 -0.76
N PRO A 91 -14.48 -8.13 -2.06
CA PRO A 91 -13.41 -8.72 -2.87
C PRO A 91 -12.21 -7.77 -2.94
N MET A 92 -11.01 -8.35 -2.87
CA MET A 92 -9.73 -7.63 -2.92
C MET A 92 -8.88 -8.08 -4.10
N GLY A 93 -8.14 -7.13 -4.66
CA GLY A 93 -7.02 -7.42 -5.55
C GLY A 93 -5.92 -8.12 -4.78
N TYR A 94 -5.31 -9.14 -5.38
CA TYR A 94 -4.23 -9.88 -4.73
C TYR A 94 -3.28 -10.57 -5.71
N VAL A 95 -2.07 -10.84 -5.21
CA VAL A 95 -1.10 -11.78 -5.77
C VAL A 95 -0.44 -12.55 -4.64
N LEU A 96 -0.34 -13.87 -4.79
CA LEU A 96 0.39 -14.77 -3.91
C LEU A 96 1.80 -14.97 -4.46
N TYR A 97 2.78 -15.09 -3.57
CA TYR A 97 4.20 -15.24 -3.91
C TYR A 97 4.67 -14.17 -4.93
N PRO A 98 4.51 -12.86 -4.61
CA PRO A 98 4.93 -11.78 -5.48
C PRO A 98 6.45 -11.83 -5.72
N ASP A 99 6.88 -11.36 -6.88
CA ASP A 99 8.30 -11.11 -7.16
C ASP A 99 8.84 -10.08 -6.15
N LEU A 100 9.86 -10.49 -5.38
CA LEU A 100 10.61 -9.61 -4.49
C LEU A 100 11.78 -9.00 -5.26
N PHE A 101 11.68 -7.70 -5.52
CA PHE A 101 12.67 -6.93 -6.24
C PHE A 101 13.61 -6.23 -5.28
N ASP A 102 14.90 -6.54 -5.42
CA ASP A 102 15.98 -5.84 -4.76
C ASP A 102 16.55 -4.77 -5.73
N PRO A 103 16.26 -3.48 -5.51
CA PRO A 103 16.74 -2.41 -6.39
C PRO A 103 18.26 -2.23 -6.35
N MET A 104 18.95 -2.73 -5.32
CA MET A 104 20.40 -2.57 -5.19
C MET A 104 21.19 -3.50 -6.12
N GLN A 105 20.56 -4.58 -6.61
CA GLN A 105 21.16 -5.50 -7.59
C GLN A 105 21.22 -4.92 -9.02
N PHE A 106 20.58 -3.78 -9.26
CA PHE A 106 20.51 -3.17 -10.58
C PHE A 106 21.20 -1.81 -10.58
N HIS A 107 21.76 -1.46 -11.75
CA HIS A 107 22.26 -0.12 -12.04
C HIS A 107 21.11 0.83 -12.35
N ALA A 108 20.04 0.39 -12.99
CA ALA A 108 18.88 1.26 -13.24
C ALA A 108 17.61 0.43 -13.31
N ALA A 109 16.50 0.98 -12.79
CA ALA A 109 15.18 0.40 -12.92
C ALA A 109 14.12 1.45 -13.25
N THR A 110 13.14 1.03 -14.04
CA THR A 110 11.91 1.77 -14.29
C THR A 110 10.70 0.93 -13.97
N LEU A 111 9.70 1.57 -13.37
CA LEU A 111 8.41 0.98 -13.06
C LEU A 111 7.31 1.84 -13.67
N ARG A 112 6.47 1.24 -14.51
CA ARG A 112 5.36 1.90 -15.21
C ARG A 112 4.08 1.08 -15.07
N LEU A 113 2.93 1.74 -15.17
CA LEU A 113 1.64 1.06 -15.31
C LEU A 113 1.33 0.89 -16.79
N GLY A 114 1.23 -0.35 -17.26
CA GLY A 114 0.85 -0.69 -18.61
C GLY A 114 -0.63 -0.40 -18.89
N THR A 115 -1.00 -0.31 -20.16
CA THR A 115 -2.40 -0.12 -20.60
C THR A 115 -3.30 -1.32 -20.30
N ASP A 116 -2.70 -2.48 -20.05
CA ASP A 116 -3.33 -3.71 -19.60
C ASP A 116 -3.54 -3.76 -18.08
N GLY A 117 -3.11 -2.72 -17.35
CA GLY A 117 -3.20 -2.63 -15.90
C GLY A 117 -2.11 -3.39 -15.14
N LEU A 118 -1.12 -3.97 -15.84
CA LEU A 118 0.04 -4.60 -15.22
C LEU A 118 1.15 -3.59 -14.93
N LEU A 119 1.91 -3.84 -13.87
CA LEU A 119 3.15 -3.14 -13.58
C LEU A 119 4.26 -3.68 -14.47
N GLN A 120 4.84 -2.80 -15.29
CA GLN A 120 5.95 -3.10 -16.18
C GLN A 120 7.25 -2.68 -15.48
N LEU A 121 7.97 -3.67 -14.94
CA LEU A 121 9.29 -3.51 -14.35
C LEU A 121 10.34 -3.77 -15.43
N ARG A 122 11.24 -2.81 -15.62
CA ARG A 122 12.41 -2.93 -16.49
C ARG A 122 13.63 -2.52 -15.71
N ALA A 123 14.66 -3.36 -15.65
CA ALA A 123 15.89 -3.05 -14.93
C ALA A 123 17.13 -3.57 -15.67
N ARG A 124 18.27 -2.91 -15.46
CA ARG A 124 19.56 -3.29 -16.04
C ARG A 124 20.61 -3.44 -14.96
N ALA A 125 21.45 -4.46 -15.09
CA ALA A 125 22.54 -4.71 -14.14
C ALA A 125 23.65 -3.66 -14.25
N ASP A 126 23.93 -3.18 -15.47
CA ASP A 126 24.93 -2.17 -15.80
C ASP A 126 24.59 -1.49 -17.16
N ASP A 127 25.45 -0.56 -17.60
CA ASP A 127 25.31 0.11 -18.89
C ASP A 127 25.54 -0.89 -20.04
N GLY A 128 24.50 -1.10 -20.87
CA GLY A 128 24.50 -2.13 -21.92
C GLY A 128 24.18 -3.56 -21.45
N GLY A 129 23.99 -3.79 -20.15
CA GLY A 129 23.69 -5.10 -19.58
C GLY A 129 22.36 -5.71 -19.99
N ALA A 130 22.20 -7.01 -19.70
CA ALA A 130 20.96 -7.74 -19.94
C ALA A 130 19.76 -7.03 -19.29
N LEU A 131 18.67 -6.89 -20.07
CA LEU A 131 17.44 -6.29 -19.60
C LEU A 131 16.65 -7.31 -18.78
N PHE A 132 16.52 -7.07 -17.48
CA PHE A 132 15.52 -7.72 -16.65
C PHE A 132 14.17 -7.08 -16.92
N SER A 133 13.21 -7.87 -17.42
CA SER A 133 11.89 -7.40 -17.83
C SER A 133 10.80 -8.30 -17.26
N ARG A 134 9.83 -7.71 -16.56
CA ARG A 134 8.68 -8.40 -15.97
C ARG A 134 7.42 -7.55 -16.07
N ASP A 135 6.30 -8.18 -16.37
CA ASP A 135 4.97 -7.58 -16.31
C ASP A 135 4.18 -8.29 -15.20
N LEU A 136 3.79 -7.54 -14.17
CA LEU A 136 3.38 -8.08 -12.88
C LEU A 136 2.07 -7.44 -12.40
N PRO A 137 1.16 -8.19 -11.74
CA PRO A 137 -0.06 -7.60 -11.19
C PRO A 137 0.21 -6.67 -9.98
N ALA A 138 1.30 -6.92 -9.25
CA ALA A 138 1.83 -6.08 -8.18
C ALA A 138 3.31 -6.45 -7.98
N LEU A 139 4.09 -5.56 -7.36
CA LEU A 139 5.52 -5.72 -7.13
C LEU A 139 5.83 -5.58 -5.64
N ALA A 140 6.61 -6.50 -5.09
CA ALA A 140 7.23 -6.31 -3.77
C ALA A 140 8.63 -5.73 -3.97
N ILE A 141 8.93 -4.60 -3.35
CA ILE A 141 10.31 -4.07 -3.29
C ILE A 141 10.88 -4.38 -1.90
N ASP A 142 12.08 -4.93 -1.85
CA ASP A 142 12.76 -5.25 -0.59
C ASP A 142 13.28 -3.98 0.08
N CYS A 143 12.63 -3.54 1.16
CA CYS A 143 13.06 -2.36 1.90
C CYS A 143 14.32 -2.60 2.74
N ARG A 144 14.69 -3.86 3.01
CA ARG A 144 15.92 -4.19 3.76
C ARG A 144 17.17 -3.85 2.95
N ALA A 145 17.04 -3.83 1.62
CA ALA A 145 18.07 -3.36 0.70
C ALA A 145 18.16 -1.83 0.62
N LEU A 146 17.24 -1.09 1.25
CA LEU A 146 17.11 0.37 1.15
C LEU A 146 17.31 1.05 2.52
N PRO A 147 18.49 0.94 3.14
CA PRO A 147 18.73 1.47 4.48
C PRO A 147 18.52 2.98 4.53
N GLY A 148 17.74 3.44 5.52
CA GLY A 148 17.48 4.86 5.77
C GLY A 148 16.35 5.48 4.94
N LEU A 149 15.78 4.75 3.96
CA LEU A 149 14.69 5.28 3.15
C LEU A 149 13.30 5.14 3.81
N PHE A 150 13.13 4.05 4.57
CA PHE A 150 11.91 3.73 5.31
C PHE A 150 12.24 3.38 6.76
N PRO A 151 11.26 3.46 7.68
CA PRO A 151 11.41 2.96 9.04
C PRO A 151 11.94 1.51 9.07
N PRO A 152 12.77 1.12 10.05
CA PRO A 152 13.43 -0.19 10.06
C PRO A 152 12.49 -1.40 10.12
N ASP A 153 11.26 -1.22 10.59
CA ASP A 153 10.24 -2.27 10.66
C ASP A 153 9.48 -2.47 9.34
N VAL A 154 9.62 -1.55 8.38
CA VAL A 154 9.14 -1.73 7.01
C VAL A 154 10.07 -2.70 6.29
N VAL A 155 9.59 -3.93 6.07
CA VAL A 155 10.37 -4.99 5.41
C VAL A 155 10.14 -5.02 3.90
N GLN A 156 9.00 -4.52 3.43
CA GLN A 156 8.59 -4.62 2.04
C GLN A 156 7.71 -3.44 1.62
N LEU A 157 7.89 -2.97 0.39
CA LEU A 157 7.07 -1.94 -0.24
C LEU A 157 6.24 -2.59 -1.37
N ASN A 158 4.94 -2.71 -1.17
CA ASN A 158 3.99 -3.43 -2.03
C ASN A 158 3.40 -2.57 -3.13
N VAL A 159 4.11 -2.31 -4.22
CA VAL A 159 3.57 -1.52 -5.33
C VAL A 159 2.36 -2.22 -5.95
N THR A 160 1.17 -1.65 -5.75
CA THR A 160 -0.11 -2.18 -6.26
C THR A 160 -0.62 -1.32 -7.42
N PRO A 161 -1.54 -1.83 -8.27
CA PRO A 161 -2.08 -1.06 -9.38
C PRO A 161 -2.70 0.28 -8.96
N PRO A 162 -3.52 0.38 -7.88
CA PRO A 162 -4.05 1.67 -7.45
C PRO A 162 -2.97 2.67 -7.04
N ALA A 163 -1.89 2.20 -6.41
CA ALA A 163 -0.79 3.07 -5.99
C ALA A 163 0.05 3.56 -7.17
N ALA A 164 0.35 2.67 -8.11
CA ALA A 164 1.05 3.03 -9.35
C ALA A 164 0.20 4.00 -10.19
N GLN A 165 -1.10 3.76 -10.29
CA GLN A 165 -2.03 4.64 -11.00
C GLN A 165 -2.11 6.03 -10.36
N ALA A 166 -2.28 6.11 -9.04
CA ALA A 166 -2.34 7.37 -8.32
C ALA A 166 -1.05 8.19 -8.50
N PHE A 167 0.11 7.55 -8.41
CA PHE A 167 1.38 8.23 -8.58
C PHE A 167 1.62 8.66 -10.05
N ALA A 168 1.26 7.83 -11.02
CA ALA A 168 1.34 8.19 -12.44
C ALA A 168 0.46 9.38 -12.78
N ALA A 169 -0.78 9.39 -12.29
CA ALA A 169 -1.72 10.48 -12.50
C ALA A 169 -1.21 11.79 -11.88
N ALA A 170 -0.65 11.73 -10.67
CA ALA A 170 -0.08 12.91 -10.00
C ALA A 170 1.10 13.50 -10.79
N LEU A 171 1.96 12.66 -11.38
CA LEU A 171 3.07 13.13 -12.23
C LEU A 171 2.60 13.71 -13.56
N GLN A 172 1.63 13.07 -14.21
CA GLN A 172 1.04 13.61 -15.45
C GLN A 172 0.37 14.96 -15.23
N ALA A 173 -0.19 15.18 -14.04
CA ALA A 173 -0.82 16.43 -13.65
C ALA A 173 0.17 17.48 -13.10
N ASP A 174 1.48 17.20 -13.08
CA ASP A 174 2.51 18.03 -12.44
C ASP A 174 2.14 18.43 -11.00
N ALA A 175 1.50 17.50 -10.28
CA ALA A 175 1.06 17.75 -8.92
C ALA A 175 2.26 17.78 -7.96
N PRO A 176 2.30 18.72 -7.00
CA PRO A 176 3.24 18.69 -5.89
C PRO A 176 3.23 17.32 -5.17
N LEU A 177 4.30 16.56 -5.34
CA LEU A 177 4.46 15.22 -4.80
C LEU A 177 5.46 15.23 -3.65
N GLY A 178 5.24 14.33 -2.69
CA GLY A 178 6.16 14.12 -1.57
C GLY A 178 5.83 12.83 -0.83
N CYS A 179 6.49 12.62 0.30
CA CYS A 179 6.19 11.50 1.19
C CYS A 179 6.25 11.97 2.64
N SER A 180 5.08 12.21 3.23
CA SER A 180 4.93 12.50 4.65
C SER A 180 4.88 11.21 5.47
N ASP A 181 5.55 11.19 6.62
CA ASP A 181 5.42 10.11 7.60
C ASP A 181 4.32 10.41 8.61
N CYS A 182 3.69 9.34 9.09
CA CYS A 182 2.68 9.45 10.11
C CYS A 182 3.29 9.90 11.44
N ALA A 183 2.78 11.00 11.99
CA ALA A 183 3.21 11.55 13.28
C ALA A 183 2.98 10.59 14.47
N ARG A 184 2.14 9.57 14.30
CA ARG A 184 1.85 8.56 15.35
C ARG A 184 2.69 7.30 15.24
N CYS A 185 2.93 6.78 14.02
CA CYS A 185 3.54 5.45 13.83
C CYS A 185 4.77 5.44 12.93
N GLY A 186 5.19 6.59 12.41
CA GLY A 186 6.35 6.73 11.52
C GLY A 186 6.19 6.15 10.12
N HIS A 187 5.15 5.35 9.83
CA HIS A 187 4.95 4.78 8.50
C HIS A 187 4.58 5.87 7.47
N PRO A 188 5.06 5.73 6.23
CA PRO A 188 4.80 6.70 5.18
C PRO A 188 3.33 6.67 4.74
N HIS A 189 2.79 7.84 4.42
CA HIS A 189 1.44 7.99 3.90
C HIS A 189 1.36 7.65 2.41
N LEU A 190 0.24 7.03 2.03
CA LEU A 190 -0.13 6.81 0.63
C LEU A 190 -1.56 7.31 0.42
N ASP A 191 -1.68 8.38 -0.34
CA ASP A 191 -2.95 8.91 -0.81
C ASP A 191 -3.41 8.13 -2.04
N LEU A 192 -4.67 7.69 -2.05
CA LEU A 192 -5.30 6.97 -3.15
C LEU A 192 -6.66 7.60 -3.49
N GLY A 193 -7.28 7.15 -4.58
CA GLY A 193 -8.63 7.55 -4.96
C GLY A 193 -8.79 9.08 -4.90
N SER A 194 -9.82 9.55 -4.18
CA SER A 194 -10.11 10.98 -4.04
C SER A 194 -8.99 11.80 -3.37
N PHE A 195 -8.17 11.20 -2.49
CA PHE A 195 -7.09 11.93 -1.82
C PHE A 195 -5.86 12.12 -2.73
N ALA A 196 -5.70 11.29 -3.75
CA ALA A 196 -4.64 11.44 -4.74
C ALA A 196 -4.95 12.50 -5.83
N LEU A 197 -6.19 13.00 -5.89
CA LEU A 197 -6.62 13.92 -6.95
C LEU A 197 -6.14 15.36 -6.78
N ALA A 198 -5.83 15.77 -5.54
CA ALA A 198 -5.41 17.14 -5.26
C ALA A 198 -4.38 17.18 -4.11
N PRO A 199 -3.33 18.01 -4.23
CA PRO A 199 -2.40 18.25 -3.13
C PRO A 199 -3.13 18.78 -1.90
N HIS A 200 -2.79 18.25 -0.74
CA HIS A 200 -3.38 18.65 0.52
C HIS A 200 -2.37 18.49 1.66
N ARG A 201 -2.67 19.12 2.81
CA ARG A 201 -1.75 19.10 3.96
C ARG A 201 -2.05 17.99 4.96
N ARG A 202 -3.28 17.51 5.03
CA ARG A 202 -3.75 16.58 6.06
C ARG A 202 -3.87 15.16 5.50
N HIS A 203 -2.97 14.27 5.92
CA HIS A 203 -2.92 12.90 5.42
C HIS A 203 -3.49 11.90 6.43
N SER A 204 -4.08 10.83 5.88
CA SER A 204 -4.62 9.71 6.66
C SER A 204 -3.72 8.48 6.49
N CYS A 205 -3.34 7.85 7.60
CA CYS A 205 -2.35 6.79 7.63
C CYS A 205 -3.00 5.44 7.35
N GLY A 206 -2.64 4.79 6.24
CA GLY A 206 -3.12 3.44 5.94
C GLY A 206 -2.56 2.35 6.85
N HIS A 207 -1.45 2.61 7.56
CA HIS A 207 -0.88 1.64 8.50
C HIS A 207 -1.62 1.59 9.84
N CYS A 208 -1.84 2.75 10.48
CA CYS A 208 -2.40 2.82 11.86
C CYS A 208 -3.75 3.55 11.97
N GLY A 209 -4.29 4.07 10.87
CA GLY A 209 -5.56 4.80 10.86
C GLY A 209 -5.52 6.16 11.55
N HIS A 210 -4.34 6.73 11.80
CA HIS A 210 -4.24 8.09 12.29
C HIS A 210 -4.49 9.09 11.16
N ASP A 211 -5.42 10.03 11.36
CA ASP A 211 -5.99 10.93 10.36
C ASP A 211 -5.63 12.40 10.58
N ALA A 212 -4.56 12.69 11.33
CA ALA A 212 -4.17 14.05 11.70
C ALA A 212 -2.66 14.32 11.50
N SER A 213 -2.02 13.60 10.57
CA SER A 213 -0.64 13.91 10.18
C SER A 213 -0.62 15.00 9.13
N HIS A 214 0.18 16.04 9.36
CA HIS A 214 0.20 17.22 8.51
C HIS A 214 1.57 17.41 7.85
N SER A 215 1.60 17.55 6.54
CA SER A 215 2.79 17.97 5.81
C SER A 215 3.01 19.49 5.91
N PRO A 216 4.27 19.97 5.77
CA PRO A 216 4.55 21.41 5.76
C PRO A 216 3.83 22.15 4.62
N MET A 217 3.80 21.53 3.43
CA MET A 217 3.15 22.06 2.23
C MET A 217 2.08 21.10 1.70
N ALA A 218 1.15 21.59 0.89
CA ALA A 218 0.16 20.73 0.24
C ALA A 218 0.85 19.82 -0.79
N ILE A 219 0.70 18.51 -0.61
CA ILE A 219 1.28 17.48 -1.49
C ILE A 219 0.29 16.35 -1.73
N VAL A 220 0.50 15.57 -2.77
CA VAL A 220 0.00 14.18 -2.86
C VAL A 220 1.09 13.30 -2.24
N SER A 221 0.77 12.61 -1.15
CA SER A 221 1.74 11.79 -0.41
C SER A 221 1.82 10.37 -0.97
N THR A 222 3.02 9.93 -1.34
CA THR A 222 3.27 8.56 -1.79
C THR A 222 4.66 8.07 -1.39
N PRO A 223 4.81 6.87 -0.81
CA PRO A 223 6.13 6.32 -0.46
C PRO A 223 6.99 6.07 -1.70
N LEU A 224 6.37 5.89 -2.87
CA LEU A 224 7.04 5.70 -4.14
C LEU A 224 7.87 6.93 -4.54
N TRP A 225 7.55 8.13 -4.02
CA TRP A 225 8.34 9.33 -4.26
C TRP A 225 9.77 9.20 -3.74
N ARG A 226 9.95 8.55 -2.59
CA ARG A 226 11.27 8.34 -1.97
C ARG A 226 12.20 7.50 -2.82
N LEU A 227 11.66 6.60 -3.64
CA LEU A 227 12.47 5.73 -4.50
C LEU A 227 13.31 6.53 -5.52
N ARG A 228 12.93 7.78 -5.81
CA ARG A 228 13.69 8.68 -6.69
C ARG A 228 14.99 9.18 -6.07
N ASP A 229 15.07 9.21 -4.75
CA ASP A 229 16.25 9.69 -4.02
C ASP A 229 17.37 8.63 -3.98
N LEU A 230 17.13 7.43 -4.53
CA LEU A 230 18.14 6.40 -4.67
C LEU A 230 19.19 6.82 -5.72
N PRO A 231 20.45 7.09 -5.32
CA PRO A 231 21.46 7.59 -6.21
C PRO A 231 21.70 6.60 -7.35
N GLN A 232 21.45 7.07 -8.58
CA GLN A 232 21.77 6.41 -9.84
C GLN A 232 21.13 5.03 -10.07
N ARG A 233 20.01 4.64 -9.42
CA ARG A 233 19.49 3.25 -9.50
C ARG A 233 18.00 3.05 -9.81
N ILE A 234 17.15 4.04 -9.52
CA ILE A 234 15.76 4.06 -10.01
C ILE A 234 15.58 5.38 -10.75
N THR A 235 16.08 5.40 -11.99
CA THR A 235 16.21 6.64 -12.77
C THR A 235 14.84 7.21 -13.18
N GLN A 236 13.79 6.39 -13.15
CA GLN A 236 12.41 6.79 -13.42
C GLN A 236 11.44 5.73 -12.89
N CYS A 237 10.78 5.97 -11.76
CA CYS A 237 9.37 5.60 -11.77
C CYS A 237 8.68 6.62 -12.70
N PHE A 238 7.77 6.14 -13.57
CA PHE A 238 6.95 6.91 -14.55
C PHE A 238 7.63 7.25 -15.88
#